data_AF-A0A933RSS9-F1
#
_entry.id   AF-A0A933RSS9-F1
#
_cell.length_a   1.000
_cell.length_b   1.000
_cell.length_c   1.000
_cell.angle_alpha   90.00
_cell.angle_beta   90.00
_cell.angle_gamma   90.00
#
_symmetry.space_group_name_H-M   'P 1'
#
loop_
_entity.id
_entity.type
_entity.pdbx_description
1 polymer ?
#
loop_
_entity_poly.entity_id
_entity_poly.type
_entity_poly.pdbx_seq_one_letter_code
_entity_poly.pdbx_strand_id
1 'polypeptide(L)'
;MALSKFENVPLRAWTKPGKRFACWSAEHGLAIYDVSDTVTRHAVCSAIPPIEQMKWSPGAAKLAIVTRESGTPENASRLALLDVDGCEVTTLVEDFSANEKQWDWLSDNAIIFARGGELWQVDMNGERILVLSTASFRKQR
;
A
#
# COMPACT_ATOMS: atom_id res chain seq x y z
N MET A 1 -11.00 34.71 11.14
CA MET A 1 -12.07 33.99 10.44
C MET A 1 -11.44 32.73 9.87
N ALA A 2 -11.88 31.57 10.35
CA ALA A 2 -11.20 30.28 10.19
C ALA A 2 -11.35 29.70 8.79
N LEU A 3 -10.28 29.06 8.28
CA LEU A 3 -10.37 27.97 7.32
C LEU A 3 -9.54 26.80 7.87
N SER A 4 -10.31 25.86 8.43
CA SER A 4 -10.03 24.46 8.74
C SER A 4 -8.58 23.98 8.69
N LYS A 5 -8.04 23.64 9.87
CA LYS A 5 -7.22 22.44 10.02
C LYS A 5 -7.93 21.34 9.24
N PHE A 6 -7.35 20.87 8.13
CA PHE A 6 -7.62 19.50 7.71
C PHE A 6 -7.12 18.65 8.87
N GLU A 7 -8.02 18.28 9.78
CA GLU A 7 -7.77 17.18 10.69
C GLU A 7 -7.27 16.03 9.82
N ASN A 8 -6.11 15.53 10.19
CA ASN A 8 -5.34 14.53 9.49
C ASN A 8 -6.25 13.30 9.24
N VAL A 9 -6.94 13.24 8.09
CA VAL A 9 -7.94 12.20 7.84
C VAL A 9 -7.16 10.89 7.81
N PRO A 10 -7.38 9.97 8.77
CA PRO A 10 -6.60 8.76 8.83
C PRO A 10 -6.85 7.99 7.54
N LEU A 11 -5.78 7.45 6.95
CA LEU A 11 -5.92 6.51 5.85
C LEU A 11 -6.70 5.31 6.34
N ARG A 12 -7.58 4.76 5.50
CA ARG A 12 -8.46 3.65 5.86
C ARG A 12 -8.55 2.64 4.73
N ALA A 13 -8.57 1.36 5.06
CA ALA A 13 -8.83 0.29 4.10
C ALA A 13 -9.63 -0.85 4.73
N TRP A 14 -10.68 -1.27 4.03
CA TRP A 14 -11.45 -2.47 4.35
C TRP A 14 -10.93 -3.64 3.52
N THR A 15 -10.91 -4.82 4.14
CA THR A 15 -10.84 -6.07 3.38
C THR A 15 -12.13 -6.26 2.58
N LYS A 16 -12.06 -6.86 1.38
CA LYS A 16 -13.24 -7.09 0.54
C LYS A 16 -14.35 -7.89 1.24
N PRO A 17 -14.07 -8.93 2.05
CA PRO A 17 -15.09 -9.64 2.81
C PRO A 17 -15.70 -8.83 3.96
N GLY A 18 -15.21 -7.61 4.26
CA GLY A 18 -15.70 -6.77 5.35
C GLY A 18 -15.28 -7.22 6.75
N LYS A 19 -14.43 -8.25 6.86
CA LYS A 19 -14.05 -8.85 8.16
C LYS A 19 -12.92 -8.13 8.89
N ARG A 20 -12.16 -7.32 8.18
CA ARG A 20 -11.03 -6.55 8.71
C ARG A 20 -11.00 -5.13 8.20
N PHE A 21 -10.58 -4.24 9.08
CA PHE A 21 -10.42 -2.81 8.83
C PHE A 21 -9.04 -2.36 9.29
N ALA A 22 -8.34 -1.59 8.45
CA ALA A 22 -7.08 -0.95 8.78
C ALA A 22 -7.26 0.56 8.82
N CYS A 23 -6.68 1.22 9.81
CA CYS A 23 -6.59 2.68 9.87
C CYS A 23 -5.19 3.13 10.27
N TRP A 24 -4.64 4.14 9.60
CA TRP A 24 -3.35 4.71 9.94
C TRP A 24 -3.46 6.18 10.30
N SER A 25 -2.77 6.60 11.37
CA SER A 25 -2.55 8.00 11.70
C SER A 25 -1.10 8.24 12.14
N ALA A 26 -0.62 9.47 11.99
CA ALA A 26 0.72 9.86 12.44
C ALA A 26 0.89 9.75 13.97
N GLU A 27 -0.20 9.86 14.74
CA GLU A 27 -0.16 9.84 16.21
C GLU A 27 -0.23 8.43 16.81
N HIS A 28 -0.88 7.49 16.11
CA HIS A 28 -1.19 6.17 16.67
C HIS A 28 -0.65 5.01 15.82
N GLY A 29 0.00 5.31 14.70
CA GLY A 29 0.48 4.30 13.75
C GLY A 29 -0.67 3.62 13.02
N LEU A 30 -0.41 2.41 12.53
CA LEU A 30 -1.40 1.58 11.87
C LEU A 30 -2.10 0.68 12.87
N ALA A 31 -3.42 0.78 12.98
CA ALA A 31 -4.25 -0.15 13.73
C ALA A 31 -5.06 -1.03 12.78
N ILE A 32 -5.13 -2.32 13.11
CA ILE A 32 -5.91 -3.33 12.40
C ILE A 32 -6.99 -3.84 13.35
N TYR A 33 -8.20 -4.00 12.83
CA TYR A 33 -9.37 -4.44 13.57
C TYR A 33 -10.00 -5.63 12.86
N ASP A 34 -10.41 -6.63 13.64
CA ASP A 34 -11.34 -7.65 13.20
C ASP A 34 -12.76 -7.14 13.46
N VAL A 35 -13.58 -7.17 12.42
CA VAL A 35 -14.94 -6.65 12.39
C VAL A 35 -15.90 -7.79 12.12
N SER A 36 -16.70 -8.10 13.13
CA SER A 36 -17.79 -9.07 13.08
C SER A 36 -19.03 -8.43 13.69
N ASP A 37 -19.81 -9.16 14.51
CA ASP A 37 -20.86 -8.57 15.34
C ASP A 37 -20.28 -7.59 16.40
N THR A 38 -18.99 -7.76 16.73
CA THR A 38 -18.23 -6.81 17.55
C THR A 38 -16.93 -6.42 16.84
N VAL A 39 -16.42 -5.23 17.18
CA VAL A 39 -15.14 -4.73 16.69
C VAL A 39 -14.08 -5.02 17.75
N THR A 40 -13.06 -5.78 17.37
CA THR A 40 -11.92 -6.07 18.23
C THR A 40 -10.63 -5.61 17.56
N ARG A 41 -9.67 -5.14 18.36
CA ARG A 41 -8.37 -4.70 17.85
C ARG A 41 -7.50 -5.93 17.64
N HIS A 42 -7.11 -6.15 16.39
CA HIS A 42 -6.27 -7.27 15.98
C HIS A 42 -4.79 -6.97 16.24
N ALA A 43 -4.30 -5.82 15.74
CA ALA A 43 -2.90 -5.42 15.88
C ALA A 43 -2.74 -3.88 15.88
N VAL A 44 -1.64 -3.39 16.43
CA VAL A 44 -1.21 -1.99 16.33
C VAL A 44 0.28 -1.93 16.03
N CYS A 45 0.61 -1.35 14.90
CA CYS A 45 1.97 -1.20 14.41
C CYS A 45 2.37 0.28 14.49
N SER A 46 3.03 0.63 15.59
CA SER A 46 3.40 2.02 15.92
C SER A 46 4.68 2.50 15.23
N ALA A 47 5.57 1.59 14.82
CA ALA A 47 6.88 1.90 14.25
C ALA A 47 6.91 1.86 12.71
N ILE A 48 5.75 1.95 12.04
CA ILE A 48 5.69 1.97 10.57
C ILE A 48 5.94 3.41 10.09
N PRO A 49 6.76 3.62 9.03
CA PRO A 49 6.92 4.93 8.41
C PRO A 49 5.58 5.52 7.93
N PRO A 50 5.51 6.82 7.66
CA PRO A 50 4.30 7.45 7.12
C PRO A 50 3.72 6.70 5.93
N ILE A 51 2.47 6.26 6.06
CA ILE A 51 1.74 5.56 4.99
C ILE A 51 1.07 6.62 4.10
N GLU A 52 1.20 6.47 2.79
CA GLU A 52 0.56 7.30 1.79
C GLU A 52 -0.66 6.61 1.16
N GLN A 53 -0.59 5.29 1.02
CA GLN A 53 -1.65 4.46 0.47
C GLN A 53 -1.62 3.07 1.11
N MET A 54 -2.78 2.41 1.17
CA MET A 54 -2.85 1.01 1.58
C MET A 54 -3.98 0.29 0.87
N LYS A 55 -3.78 -0.99 0.57
CA LYS A 55 -4.80 -1.88 -0.01
C LYS A 55 -4.65 -3.29 0.53
N TRP A 56 -5.76 -3.88 0.94
CA TRP A 56 -5.81 -5.29 1.31
C TRP A 56 -5.75 -6.18 0.07
N SER A 57 -5.08 -7.33 0.21
CA SER A 57 -5.10 -8.37 -0.81
C SER A 57 -6.53 -8.90 -1.02
N PRO A 58 -6.85 -9.45 -2.21
CA PRO A 58 -8.19 -9.96 -2.51
C PRO A 58 -8.72 -10.98 -1.48
N GLY A 59 -7.86 -11.89 -1.02
CA GLY A 59 -8.13 -12.90 0.00
C GLY A 59 -8.02 -12.40 1.44
N ALA A 60 -7.88 -11.08 1.67
CA ALA A 60 -7.92 -10.43 2.98
C ALA A 60 -6.81 -10.81 3.99
N ALA A 61 -5.78 -11.53 3.54
CA ALA A 61 -4.69 -11.99 4.40
C ALA A 61 -3.54 -10.97 4.51
N LYS A 62 -3.32 -10.16 3.47
CA LYS A 62 -2.14 -9.28 3.40
C LYS A 62 -2.53 -7.82 3.19
N LEU A 63 -1.72 -6.91 3.72
CA LEU A 63 -1.87 -5.48 3.50
C LEU A 63 -0.66 -4.94 2.75
N ALA A 64 -0.87 -4.40 1.56
CA ALA A 64 0.16 -3.66 0.85
C ALA A 64 0.06 -2.19 1.23
N ILE A 65 1.21 -1.57 1.47
CA ILE A 65 1.33 -0.18 1.88
C ILE A 65 2.33 0.54 0.99
N VAL A 66 2.06 1.81 0.70
CA VAL A 66 3.05 2.73 0.16
C VAL A 66 3.52 3.60 1.31
N THR A 67 4.80 3.55 1.64
CA THR A 67 5.40 4.31 2.74
C THR A 67 6.33 5.38 2.22
N ARG A 68 6.35 6.55 2.85
CA ARG A 68 7.35 7.58 2.62
C ARG A 68 8.41 7.53 3.71
N GLU A 69 9.67 7.40 3.34
CA GLU A 69 10.77 7.51 4.29
C GLU A 69 11.06 9.00 4.58
N SER A 70 11.25 9.33 5.85
CA SER A 70 11.58 10.71 6.25
C SER A 70 13.08 10.92 6.23
N GLY A 71 13.56 11.95 5.52
CA GLY A 71 14.97 12.36 5.55
C GLY A 71 15.83 11.94 4.36
N THR A 72 15.28 11.25 3.35
CA THR A 72 15.97 11.04 2.06
C THR A 72 15.80 12.27 1.16
N PRO A 73 16.85 12.71 0.44
CA PRO A 73 16.81 13.91 -0.40
C PRO A 73 15.89 13.78 -1.62
N GLU A 74 15.44 12.56 -1.91
CA GLU A 74 14.42 12.25 -2.90
C GLU A 74 13.21 11.66 -2.17
N ASN A 75 12.01 12.13 -2.55
CA ASN A 75 10.71 11.64 -2.07
C ASN A 75 10.48 10.19 -2.56
N ALA A 76 11.36 9.27 -2.15
CA ALA A 76 11.28 7.86 -2.44
C ALA A 76 10.17 7.29 -1.58
N SER A 77 9.03 7.04 -2.20
CA SER A 77 8.06 6.14 -1.61
C SER A 77 8.51 4.71 -1.86
N ARG A 78 8.13 3.80 -0.98
CA ARG A 78 8.35 2.37 -1.13
C ARG A 78 7.02 1.66 -1.22
N LEU A 79 6.88 0.69 -2.12
CA LEU A 79 5.80 -0.27 -2.06
C LEU A 79 6.27 -1.45 -1.21
N ALA A 80 5.53 -1.76 -0.15
CA ALA A 80 5.89 -2.78 0.80
C ALA A 80 4.69 -3.66 1.18
N LEU A 81 5.00 -4.86 1.65
CA LEU A 81 4.07 -5.78 2.27
C LEU A 81 4.15 -5.64 3.78
N LEU A 82 3.00 -5.51 4.44
CA LEU A 82 2.91 -5.59 5.88
C LEU A 82 2.44 -6.98 6.30
N ASP A 83 3.20 -7.60 7.20
CA ASP A 83 2.71 -8.67 8.05
C ASP A 83 1.80 -8.09 9.15
N VAL A 84 0.54 -8.48 9.10
CA VAL A 84 -0.51 -7.92 9.97
C VAL A 84 -0.45 -8.47 11.40
N ASP A 85 0.17 -9.62 11.61
CA ASP A 85 0.32 -10.26 12.92
C ASP A 85 1.62 -9.79 13.59
N GLY A 86 2.71 -9.67 12.83
CA GLY A 86 4.04 -9.30 13.32
C GLY A 86 4.40 -7.81 13.22
N CYS A 87 3.61 -7.01 12.51
CA CYS A 87 3.93 -5.62 12.17
C CYS A 87 5.24 -5.44 11.39
N GLU A 88 5.74 -6.51 10.77
CA GLU A 88 6.95 -6.46 9.94
C GLU A 88 6.63 -5.92 8.54
N VAL A 89 7.49 -5.03 8.05
CA VAL A 89 7.36 -4.42 6.73
C VAL A 89 8.46 -4.97 5.82
N THR A 90 8.05 -5.63 4.74
CA THR A 90 8.97 -6.14 3.71
C THR A 90 8.85 -5.27 2.46
N THR A 91 9.92 -4.55 2.10
CA THR A 91 9.94 -3.75 0.88
C THR A 91 9.91 -4.64 -0.36
N LEU A 92 8.99 -4.36 -1.29
CA LEU A 92 8.92 -4.99 -2.61
C LEU A 92 9.53 -4.08 -3.69
N VAL A 93 9.30 -2.77 -3.56
CA VAL A 93 9.82 -1.76 -4.48
C VAL A 93 10.40 -0.57 -3.70
N GLU A 94 11.72 -0.40 -3.77
CA GLU A 94 12.49 0.66 -3.09
C GLU A 94 12.29 2.06 -3.72
N ASP A 95 12.09 2.10 -5.02
CA ASP A 95 12.08 3.32 -5.83
C ASP A 95 10.68 3.58 -6.40
N PHE A 96 9.66 3.46 -5.55
CA PHE A 96 8.28 3.68 -5.93
C PHE A 96 8.02 5.19 -6.03
N SER A 97 7.99 5.71 -7.25
CA SER A 97 7.83 7.15 -7.48
C SER A 97 6.55 7.66 -6.83
N ALA A 98 6.66 8.71 -6.00
CA ALA A 98 5.51 9.37 -5.37
C ALA A 98 4.50 9.92 -6.40
N ASN A 99 4.91 10.09 -7.66
CA ASN A 99 4.05 10.53 -8.76
C ASN A 99 3.30 9.35 -9.42
N GLU A 100 3.78 8.13 -9.24
CA GLU A 100 3.24 6.90 -9.85
C GLU A 100 2.34 6.17 -8.83
N LYS A 101 1.24 6.84 -8.47
CA LYS A 101 0.26 6.37 -7.48
C LYS A 101 -0.68 5.27 -7.98
N GLN A 102 -0.40 4.69 -9.15
CA GLN A 102 -1.27 3.73 -9.82
C GLN A 102 -0.74 2.31 -9.63
N TRP A 103 -1.32 1.60 -8.68
CA TRP A 103 -1.07 0.18 -8.46
C TRP A 103 -2.31 -0.50 -7.92
N ASP A 104 -2.41 -1.82 -8.08
CA ASP A 104 -3.43 -2.63 -7.43
C ASP A 104 -2.97 -4.08 -7.25
N TRP A 105 -3.68 -4.80 -6.39
CA TRP A 105 -3.51 -6.24 -6.29
C TRP A 105 -4.00 -6.92 -7.56
N LEU A 106 -3.12 -7.67 -8.21
CA LEU A 106 -3.47 -8.57 -9.31
C LEU A 106 -4.01 -9.90 -8.77
N SER A 107 -3.43 -10.39 -7.66
CA SER A 107 -3.83 -11.60 -6.95
C SER A 107 -3.39 -11.51 -5.48
N ASP A 108 -3.58 -12.56 -4.67
CA ASP A 108 -3.05 -12.58 -3.29
C ASP A 108 -1.53 -12.60 -3.19
N ASN A 109 -0.84 -12.81 -4.31
CA ASN A 109 0.62 -12.98 -4.37
C ASN A 109 1.27 -12.08 -5.43
N ALA A 110 0.55 -11.10 -5.98
CA ALA A 110 1.10 -10.20 -6.99
C ALA A 110 0.43 -8.83 -6.96
N ILE A 111 1.23 -7.79 -7.15
CA ILE A 111 0.79 -6.40 -7.31
C ILE A 111 1.19 -5.95 -8.70
N ILE A 112 0.29 -5.20 -9.36
CA ILE A 112 0.56 -4.54 -10.62
C ILE A 112 0.69 -3.04 -10.38
N PHE A 113 1.64 -2.39 -11.06
CA PHE A 113 1.87 -0.95 -10.93
C PHE A 113 2.36 -0.35 -12.25
N ALA A 114 2.04 0.92 -12.47
CA ALA A 114 2.53 1.66 -13.62
C ALA A 114 3.87 2.33 -13.30
N ARG A 115 4.83 2.23 -14.21
CA ARG A 115 6.13 2.90 -14.09
C ARG A 115 6.68 3.28 -15.46
N GLY A 116 7.04 4.55 -15.66
CA GLY A 116 7.66 5.01 -16.90
C GLY A 116 6.80 4.79 -18.16
N GLY A 117 5.47 4.75 -18.03
CA GLY A 117 4.57 4.42 -19.13
C GLY A 117 4.50 2.93 -19.47
N GLU A 118 4.97 2.08 -18.56
CA GLU A 118 4.89 0.63 -18.65
C GLU A 118 4.10 0.07 -17.48
N LEU A 119 3.57 -1.15 -17.64
CA LEU A 119 2.88 -1.87 -16.59
C LEU A 119 3.77 -3.01 -16.11
N TRP A 120 4.08 -2.98 -14.83
CA TRP A 120 4.94 -3.92 -14.16
C TRP A 120 4.13 -4.73 -13.16
N GLN A 121 4.49 -5.99 -13.00
CA GLN A 121 4.02 -6.84 -11.92
C GLN A 121 5.17 -7.12 -10.97
N VAL A 122 4.92 -7.09 -9.67
CA VAL A 122 5.84 -7.53 -8.63
C VAL A 122 5.20 -8.65 -7.81
N ASP A 123 5.97 -9.70 -7.51
CA ASP A 123 5.55 -10.78 -6.63
C ASP A 123 5.83 -10.44 -5.14
N MET A 124 5.54 -11.37 -4.24
CA MET A 124 5.75 -11.15 -2.79
C MET A 124 7.21 -11.28 -2.35
N ASN A 125 8.11 -11.72 -3.24
CA ASN A 125 9.55 -11.76 -3.00
C ASN A 125 10.25 -10.51 -3.55
N GLY A 126 9.51 -9.60 -4.20
CA GLY A 126 10.04 -8.40 -4.83
C GLY A 126 10.53 -8.61 -6.26
N GLU A 127 10.35 -9.79 -6.85
CA GLU A 127 10.69 -10.06 -8.25
C GLU A 127 9.73 -9.30 -9.17
N ARG A 128 10.28 -8.60 -10.18
CA ARG A 128 9.52 -7.74 -11.09
C ARG A 128 9.54 -8.29 -12.51
N ILE A 129 8.36 -8.32 -13.14
CA ILE A 129 8.21 -8.64 -14.56
C ILE A 129 7.49 -7.52 -15.30
N LEU A 130 7.94 -7.23 -16.52
CA LEU A 130 7.27 -6.30 -17.42
C LEU A 130 6.06 -7.01 -18.03
N VAL A 131 4.86 -6.53 -17.73
CA VAL A 131 3.59 -7.08 -18.26
C VAL A 131 3.24 -6.46 -19.61
N LEU A 132 3.42 -5.14 -19.73
CA LEU A 132 3.01 -4.40 -20.90
C LEU A 132 3.88 -3.15 -21.06
N SER A 133 4.44 -2.95 -22.25
CA SER A 133 5.13 -1.71 -22.62
C SER A 133 4.29 -0.88 -23.59
N THR A 134 4.35 0.45 -23.50
CA THR A 134 3.72 1.35 -24.49
C THR A 134 4.30 1.18 -25.90
N ALA A 135 5.53 0.65 -26.03
CA ALA A 135 6.11 0.27 -27.31
C ALA A 135 5.30 -0.83 -28.04
N SER A 136 4.59 -1.67 -27.30
CA SER A 136 3.77 -2.77 -27.82
C SER A 136 2.56 -2.28 -28.61
N PHE A 137 2.05 -1.07 -28.32
CA PHE A 137 0.93 -0.47 -29.04
C PHE A 137 1.35 0.20 -30.37
N ARG A 138 2.64 0.40 -30.63
CA ARG A 138 3.12 1.04 -31.86
C ARG A 138 3.27 0.10 -33.06
N LYS A 139 3.12 -1.22 -32.89
CA LYS A 139 3.32 -2.22 -33.95
C LYS A 139 2.05 -2.68 -34.69
N GLN A 140 0.91 -2.04 -34.49
CA GLN A 140 -0.29 -2.29 -35.30
C GLN A 140 -0.61 -1.06 -36.15
N ARG A 141 0.11 -0.90 -37.26
CA ARG A 141 -0.28 -0.06 -38.41
C ARG A 141 0.19 -0.71 -39.69
#